data_AF-A0A251PN88-F1
#
_entry.id   AF-A0A251PN88-F1
#
_cell.length_a   1.000
_cell.length_b   1.000
_cell.length_c   1.000
_cell.angle_alpha   90.00
_cell.angle_beta   90.00
_cell.angle_gamma   90.00
#
_symmetry.space_group_name_H-M   'P 1'
#
loop_
_entity.id
_entity.type
_entity.pdbx_description
1 polymer ?
#
loop_
_entity_poly.entity_id
_entity_poly.type
_entity_poly.pdbx_seq_one_letter_code
_entity_poly.pdbx_strand_id
1 'polypeptide(L)'
;MEAFSFERQIKHYNSYQKILLVGEGDFSFAVCLARAFDLAVNMFVTSLDSRESLMLNYSKAMSKVMELEARGCKVLLEVDVHSMSQHPFLISERFDRIIYNFPHVGYLHGPFSAECNGFQNRFHQDLIRGFLQNASQILTAIGEIHVTHKTTFPFSEQKIVELAQEVGLYLVHEEHFSLLDYPAYENKRGAWICDQPFPVGMCITFKFAKLHSYTTSGFNLGITAPGPWSGYSGIIGPHMQWSHQNLVRAYFKSAREMLTETGEVHVTHKTTYPFSEWNIVTLALEAGLFLVDVESFSLWNYPGYQNKRGAGICDQTFPVGKSSTFKFSKYLPVSSSMVREY
;
A
#
# COMPACT_ATOMS: atom_id res chain seq x y z
N MET A 1 -14.47 -37.44 -17.58
CA MET A 1 -15.19 -37.01 -16.38
C MET A 1 -14.43 -35.80 -15.87
N GLU A 2 -14.85 -34.60 -16.27
CA GLU A 2 -14.22 -33.37 -15.80
C GLU A 2 -14.54 -33.25 -14.31
N ALA A 3 -13.51 -33.41 -13.47
CA ALA A 3 -13.65 -33.16 -12.05
C ALA A 3 -13.87 -31.64 -11.89
N PHE A 4 -15.11 -31.25 -11.57
CA PHE A 4 -15.38 -29.90 -11.09
C PHE A 4 -14.54 -29.69 -9.81
N SER A 5 -13.39 -29.04 -9.94
CA SER A 5 -12.59 -28.68 -8.77
C SER A 5 -13.28 -27.52 -8.06
N PHE A 6 -13.80 -27.77 -6.86
CA PHE A 6 -14.34 -26.73 -6.00
C PHE A 6 -13.28 -25.65 -5.73
N GLU A 7 -13.71 -24.39 -5.72
CA GLU A 7 -12.86 -23.27 -5.34
C GLU A 7 -12.27 -23.51 -3.95
N ARG A 8 -10.94 -23.48 -3.85
CA ARG A 8 -10.25 -23.48 -2.57
C ARG A 8 -9.66 -22.11 -2.33
N GLN A 9 -9.75 -21.65 -1.10
CA GLN A 9 -9.38 -20.29 -0.72
C GLN A 9 -8.57 -20.29 0.57
N ILE A 10 -7.57 -19.40 0.63
CA ILE A 10 -6.87 -19.01 1.85
C ILE A 10 -6.80 -17.49 1.87
N LYS A 11 -7.41 -16.87 2.88
CA LYS A 11 -7.56 -15.41 2.98
C LYS A 11 -8.15 -14.84 1.68
N HIS A 12 -7.43 -13.95 1.00
CA HIS A 12 -7.85 -13.33 -0.26
C HIS A 12 -7.30 -14.00 -1.52
N TYR A 13 -6.68 -15.18 -1.39
CA TYR A 13 -6.17 -15.96 -2.51
C TYR A 13 -7.03 -17.20 -2.76
N ASN A 14 -7.33 -17.50 -4.02
CA ASN A 14 -8.07 -18.69 -4.39
C ASN A 14 -7.41 -19.48 -5.54
N SER A 15 -7.85 -20.72 -5.71
CA SER A 15 -7.31 -21.67 -6.69
C SER A 15 -7.59 -21.33 -8.16
N TYR A 16 -8.51 -20.40 -8.44
CA TYR A 16 -8.81 -19.95 -9.80
C TYR A 16 -7.94 -18.79 -10.26
N GLN A 17 -7.36 -18.03 -9.32
CA GLN A 17 -6.43 -16.95 -9.63
C GLN A 17 -5.14 -17.50 -10.21
N LYS A 18 -4.60 -16.81 -11.20
CA LYS A 18 -3.22 -17.00 -11.65
C LYS A 18 -2.27 -16.16 -10.80
N ILE A 19 -1.39 -16.82 -10.06
CA ILE A 19 -0.61 -16.19 -8.99
C ILE A 19 0.88 -16.28 -9.31
N LEU A 20 1.57 -15.15 -9.22
CA LEU A 20 3.03 -15.05 -9.24
C LEU A 20 3.53 -14.70 -7.83
N LEU A 21 4.35 -15.56 -7.24
CA LEU A 21 5.07 -15.29 -6.00
C LEU A 21 6.51 -14.91 -6.34
N VAL A 22 6.95 -13.75 -5.86
CA VAL A 22 8.22 -13.14 -6.24
C VAL A 22 9.15 -13.08 -5.04
N GLY A 23 10.42 -13.45 -5.26
CA GLY A 23 11.48 -13.35 -4.25
C GLY A 23 11.27 -14.29 -3.06
N GLU A 24 10.74 -15.49 -3.31
CA GLU A 24 10.64 -16.52 -2.28
C GLU A 24 12.05 -16.93 -1.82
N GLY A 25 12.29 -16.83 -0.51
CA GLY A 25 13.53 -17.31 0.09
C GLY A 25 13.48 -18.83 0.25
N ASP A 26 12.89 -19.30 1.35
CA ASP A 26 12.79 -20.73 1.64
C ASP A 26 11.55 -21.41 1.03
N PHE A 27 10.76 -20.71 0.22
CA PHE A 27 9.53 -21.20 -0.44
C PHE A 27 8.37 -21.61 0.49
N SER A 28 8.46 -21.32 1.80
CA SER A 28 7.44 -21.77 2.75
C SER A 28 6.08 -21.09 2.54
N PHE A 29 6.04 -19.83 2.08
CA PHE A 29 4.79 -19.14 1.80
C PHE A 29 4.12 -19.73 0.56
N ALA A 30 4.86 -19.95 -0.52
CA ALA A 30 4.36 -20.64 -1.69
C ALA A 30 3.80 -22.04 -1.37
N VAL A 31 4.50 -22.83 -0.53
CA VAL A 31 4.01 -24.15 -0.09
C VAL A 31 2.72 -24.03 0.71
N CYS A 32 2.59 -23.02 1.57
CA CYS A 32 1.35 -22.77 2.32
C CYS A 32 0.15 -22.60 1.37
N LEU A 33 0.27 -21.73 0.35
CA LEU A 33 -0.78 -21.50 -0.64
C LEU A 33 -1.05 -22.77 -1.46
N ALA A 34 0.00 -23.44 -1.95
CA ALA A 34 -0.14 -24.64 -2.77
C ALA A 34 -0.84 -25.78 -2.01
N ARG A 35 -0.56 -25.95 -0.71
CA ARG A 35 -1.26 -26.91 0.15
C ARG A 35 -2.74 -26.56 0.34
N ALA A 36 -3.07 -25.27 0.50
CA ALA A 36 -4.45 -24.82 0.62
C ALA A 36 -5.25 -25.10 -0.68
N PHE A 37 -4.61 -24.99 -1.84
CA PHE A 37 -5.25 -25.21 -3.14
C PHE A 37 -5.26 -26.67 -3.63
N ASP A 38 -4.55 -27.58 -2.94
CA ASP A 38 -4.23 -28.95 -3.38
C ASP A 38 -3.30 -29.00 -4.60
N LEU A 39 -3.81 -28.49 -5.71
CA LEU A 39 -3.17 -28.41 -7.02
C LEU A 39 -2.94 -26.94 -7.33
N ALA A 40 -1.70 -26.62 -7.68
CA ALA A 40 -1.21 -25.26 -7.81
C ALA A 40 -0.68 -24.98 -9.22
N VAL A 41 -1.36 -25.53 -10.23
CA VAL A 41 -0.99 -25.43 -11.66
C VAL A 41 -0.97 -23.99 -12.20
N ASN A 42 -1.70 -23.09 -11.54
CA ASN A 42 -1.79 -21.67 -11.87
C ASN A 42 -0.79 -20.80 -11.07
N MET A 43 0.08 -21.41 -10.27
CA MET A 43 1.08 -20.72 -9.46
C MET A 43 2.45 -20.74 -10.13
N PHE A 44 3.06 -19.57 -10.21
CA PHE A 44 4.44 -19.36 -10.59
C PHE A 44 5.18 -18.86 -9.36
N VAL A 45 6.30 -19.49 -9.04
CA VAL A 45 7.05 -19.22 -7.81
C VAL A 45 8.47 -18.88 -8.19
N THR A 46 8.93 -17.69 -7.82
CA THR A 46 10.25 -17.20 -8.24
C THR A 46 11.15 -16.86 -7.09
N SER A 47 12.45 -17.06 -7.29
CA SER A 47 13.50 -16.64 -6.39
C SER A 47 14.63 -15.98 -7.17
N LEU A 48 15.36 -15.08 -6.52
CA LEU A 48 16.59 -14.50 -7.08
C LEU A 48 17.77 -15.47 -6.96
N ASP A 49 17.76 -16.35 -5.95
CA ASP A 49 18.85 -17.28 -5.68
C ASP A 49 18.93 -18.39 -6.75
N SER A 50 20.15 -18.77 -7.13
CA SER A 50 20.40 -19.96 -7.94
C SER A 50 20.07 -21.23 -7.16
N ARG A 51 19.95 -22.37 -7.85
CA ARG A 51 19.70 -23.67 -7.20
C ARG A 51 20.77 -24.01 -6.16
N GLU A 52 22.04 -23.76 -6.49
CA GLU A 52 23.18 -24.00 -5.61
C GLU A 52 23.12 -23.08 -4.39
N SER A 53 22.77 -21.80 -4.61
CA SER A 53 22.65 -20.79 -3.55
C SER A 53 21.53 -21.16 -2.59
N LEU A 54 20.38 -21.62 -3.09
CA LEU A 54 19.27 -22.11 -2.27
C LEU A 54 19.66 -23.30 -1.40
N MET A 55 20.40 -24.27 -1.96
CA MET A 55 20.87 -25.44 -1.22
C MET A 55 21.82 -25.07 -0.08
N LEU A 56 22.64 -24.05 -0.27
CA LEU A 56 23.58 -23.57 0.75
C LEU A 56 22.90 -22.68 1.79
N ASN A 57 21.97 -21.82 1.35
CA ASN A 57 21.40 -20.76 2.17
C ASN A 57 20.16 -21.20 2.97
N TYR A 58 19.45 -22.24 2.54
CA TYR A 58 18.20 -22.66 3.16
C TYR A 58 18.11 -24.18 3.24
N SER A 59 18.24 -24.71 4.45
CA SER A 59 18.30 -26.16 4.70
C SER A 59 17.10 -26.95 4.15
N LYS A 60 15.92 -26.32 4.07
CA LYS A 60 14.66 -26.93 3.62
C LYS A 60 14.16 -26.43 2.26
N ALA A 61 14.87 -25.55 1.56
CA ALA A 61 14.35 -24.96 0.33
C ALA A 61 14.09 -26.03 -0.75
N MET A 62 15.03 -26.95 -0.98
CA MET A 62 14.89 -27.92 -2.06
C MET A 62 13.75 -28.92 -1.86
N SER A 63 13.45 -29.32 -0.63
CA SER A 63 12.29 -30.18 -0.36
C SER A 63 10.97 -29.45 -0.61
N LYS A 64 10.91 -28.15 -0.30
CA LYS A 64 9.75 -27.29 -0.60
C LYS A 64 9.60 -27.06 -2.11
N VAL A 65 10.71 -26.86 -2.84
CA VAL A 65 10.70 -26.79 -4.31
C VAL A 65 10.13 -28.08 -4.92
N MET A 66 10.62 -29.25 -4.48
CA MET A 66 10.10 -30.54 -4.96
C MET A 66 8.61 -30.71 -4.66
N GLU A 67 8.14 -30.28 -3.48
CA GLU A 67 6.71 -30.32 -3.16
C GLU A 67 5.90 -29.39 -4.08
N LEU A 68 6.38 -28.18 -4.35
CA LEU A 68 5.72 -27.23 -5.25
C LEU A 68 5.60 -27.81 -6.67
N GLU A 69 6.69 -28.37 -7.20
CA GLU A 69 6.70 -29.01 -8.51
C GLU A 69 5.75 -30.22 -8.56
N ALA A 70 5.72 -31.04 -7.50
CA ALA A 70 4.80 -32.18 -7.39
C ALA A 70 3.32 -31.75 -7.36
N ARG A 71 3.02 -30.54 -6.87
CA ARG A 71 1.68 -29.93 -6.88
C ARG A 71 1.36 -29.18 -8.19
N GLY A 72 2.29 -29.16 -9.15
CA GLY A 72 2.13 -28.53 -10.45
C GLY A 72 2.54 -27.06 -10.54
N CYS A 73 3.14 -26.49 -9.50
CA CYS A 73 3.68 -25.13 -9.56
C CYS A 73 4.83 -25.05 -10.57
N LYS A 74 4.97 -23.90 -11.22
CA LYS A 74 6.16 -23.57 -12.00
C LYS A 74 7.15 -22.82 -11.13
N VAL A 75 8.26 -23.45 -10.78
CA VAL A 75 9.34 -22.82 -10.01
C VAL A 75 10.41 -22.27 -10.96
N LEU A 76 10.70 -20.97 -10.87
CA LEU A 76 11.68 -20.27 -11.69
C LEU A 76 12.75 -19.64 -10.80
N LEU A 77 14.02 -19.99 -11.00
CA LEU A 77 15.13 -19.45 -10.24
C LEU A 77 15.83 -18.33 -11.00
N GLU A 78 16.64 -17.54 -10.30
CA GLU A 78 17.42 -16.43 -10.88
C GLU A 78 16.55 -15.36 -11.57
N VAL A 79 15.37 -15.09 -11.00
CA VAL A 79 14.45 -14.06 -11.50
C VAL A 79 14.65 -12.75 -10.74
N ASP A 80 15.21 -11.75 -11.42
CA ASP A 80 15.35 -10.38 -10.88
C ASP A 80 14.05 -9.58 -11.08
N VAL A 81 13.58 -8.94 -10.03
CA VAL A 81 12.37 -8.11 -10.03
C VAL A 81 12.47 -6.91 -10.98
N HIS A 82 13.68 -6.44 -11.31
CA HIS A 82 13.90 -5.35 -12.25
C HIS A 82 13.73 -5.76 -13.72
N SER A 83 13.75 -7.06 -14.01
CA SER A 83 13.67 -7.59 -15.38
C SER A 83 12.63 -8.71 -15.55
N MET A 84 11.90 -9.08 -14.48
CA MET A 84 10.97 -10.22 -14.50
C MET A 84 9.86 -10.10 -15.55
N SER A 85 9.47 -8.89 -15.94
CA SER A 85 8.49 -8.68 -17.03
C SER A 85 8.99 -9.13 -18.41
N GLN A 86 10.30 -9.22 -18.58
CA GLN A 86 10.98 -9.63 -19.82
C GLN A 86 11.45 -11.09 -19.77
N HIS A 87 11.31 -11.75 -18.62
CA HIS A 87 11.77 -13.12 -18.44
C HIS A 87 11.04 -14.06 -19.43
N PRO A 88 11.73 -14.97 -20.14
CA PRO A 88 11.13 -15.76 -21.23
C PRO A 88 9.86 -16.53 -20.84
N PHE A 89 9.80 -16.99 -19.59
CA PHE A 89 8.65 -17.74 -19.07
C PHE A 89 7.53 -16.87 -18.47
N LEU A 90 7.76 -15.56 -18.31
CA LEU A 90 6.81 -14.63 -17.70
C LEU A 90 6.29 -13.57 -18.68
N ILE A 91 7.06 -13.23 -19.73
CA ILE A 91 6.73 -12.14 -20.67
C ILE A 91 5.38 -12.33 -21.39
N SER A 92 5.05 -13.57 -21.72
CA SER A 92 3.77 -13.94 -22.35
C SER A 92 2.64 -14.18 -21.34
N GLU A 93 2.95 -14.16 -20.04
CA GLU A 93 1.98 -14.47 -18.99
C GLU A 93 1.33 -13.20 -18.44
N ARG A 94 0.11 -13.35 -17.94
CA ARG A 94 -0.58 -12.31 -17.17
C ARG A 94 -1.11 -12.90 -15.88
N PHE A 95 -1.02 -12.15 -14.78
CA PHE A 95 -1.33 -12.62 -13.44
C PHE A 95 -2.45 -11.83 -12.79
N ASP A 96 -3.33 -12.54 -12.09
CA ASP A 96 -4.38 -11.94 -11.27
C ASP A 96 -3.84 -11.46 -9.93
N ARG A 97 -2.82 -12.14 -9.41
CA ARG A 97 -2.14 -11.76 -8.17
C ARG A 97 -0.63 -11.85 -8.36
N ILE A 98 0.09 -10.78 -8.02
CA ILE A 98 1.56 -10.78 -7.96
C ILE A 98 1.94 -10.43 -6.53
N ILE A 99 2.62 -11.35 -5.83
CA ILE A 99 2.86 -11.27 -4.39
C ILE A 99 4.35 -11.10 -4.13
N TYR A 100 4.73 -10.10 -3.33
CA TYR A 100 6.08 -9.93 -2.83
C TYR A 100 6.09 -9.65 -1.34
N ASN A 101 6.55 -10.62 -0.55
CA ASN A 101 6.54 -10.55 0.91
C ASN A 101 7.90 -10.10 1.45
N PHE A 102 7.89 -9.04 2.26
CA PHE A 102 9.06 -8.49 2.94
C PHE A 102 10.26 -8.22 2.01
N PRO A 103 10.07 -7.45 0.91
CA PRO A 103 11.15 -7.10 -0.01
C PRO A 103 12.33 -6.49 0.73
N HIS A 104 13.54 -6.98 0.45
CA HIS A 104 14.75 -6.53 1.12
C HIS A 104 15.97 -6.69 0.21
N VAL A 105 16.82 -5.66 0.09
CA VAL A 105 18.04 -5.70 -0.76
C VAL A 105 19.22 -6.46 -0.14
N GLY A 106 19.03 -7.00 1.06
CA GLY A 106 20.11 -7.54 1.89
C GLY A 106 20.91 -6.45 2.60
N TYR A 107 21.97 -6.86 3.29
CA TYR A 107 22.88 -5.96 3.99
C TYR A 107 24.10 -5.67 3.11
N LEU A 108 24.03 -4.58 2.33
CA LEU A 108 25.04 -4.19 1.33
C LEU A 108 26.43 -3.90 1.93
N HIS A 109 26.51 -3.56 3.22
CA HIS A 109 27.77 -3.29 3.94
C HIS A 109 28.02 -4.29 5.08
N GLY A 110 27.53 -5.52 4.94
CA GLY A 110 27.69 -6.60 5.92
C GLY A 110 26.64 -6.59 7.04
N PRO A 111 26.59 -7.64 7.88
CA PRO A 111 25.48 -7.93 8.80
C PRO A 111 25.26 -6.89 9.92
N PHE A 112 26.19 -5.94 10.07
CA PHE A 112 26.12 -4.85 11.05
C PHE A 112 25.69 -3.51 10.44
N SER A 113 25.37 -3.48 9.14
CA SER A 113 24.86 -2.26 8.51
C SER A 113 23.45 -1.96 9.04
N ALA A 114 23.30 -0.76 9.62
CA ALA A 114 22.05 -0.34 10.22
C ALA A 114 21.00 -0.07 9.16
N GLU A 115 19.81 -0.64 9.33
CA GLU A 115 18.64 -0.49 8.45
C GLU A 115 18.21 0.98 8.28
N CYS A 116 18.64 1.88 9.18
CA CYS A 116 18.41 3.32 9.15
C CYS A 116 19.48 4.11 8.38
N ASN A 117 20.41 3.46 7.67
CA ASN A 117 21.34 4.16 6.80
C ASN A 117 20.58 4.70 5.57
N GLY A 118 20.60 6.02 5.35
CA GLY A 118 19.89 6.68 4.24
C GLY A 118 20.26 6.14 2.86
N PHE A 119 21.47 5.57 2.70
CA PHE A 119 21.85 4.85 1.47
C PHE A 119 21.08 3.54 1.30
N GLN A 120 20.90 2.77 2.37
CA GLN A 120 20.18 1.49 2.33
C GLN A 120 18.69 1.70 2.03
N ASN A 121 18.09 2.75 2.61
CA ASN A 121 16.70 3.11 2.32
C ASN A 121 16.48 3.38 0.81
N ARG A 122 17.41 4.07 0.14
CA ARG A 122 17.32 4.29 -1.32
C ARG A 122 17.32 2.99 -2.10
N PHE A 123 18.21 2.06 -1.76
CA PHE A 123 18.22 0.74 -2.42
C PHE A 123 16.94 -0.05 -2.17
N HIS A 124 16.37 -0.01 -0.95
CA HIS A 124 15.06 -0.62 -0.68
C HIS A 124 13.95 0.02 -1.52
N GLN A 125 13.93 1.35 -1.63
CA GLN A 125 12.97 2.06 -2.46
C GLN A 125 13.14 1.72 -3.95
N ASP A 126 14.37 1.64 -4.44
CA ASP A 126 14.67 1.28 -5.83
C ASP A 126 14.23 -0.17 -6.14
N LEU A 127 14.49 -1.11 -5.22
CA LEU A 127 14.01 -2.50 -5.34
C LEU A 127 12.49 -2.57 -5.45
N ILE A 128 11.78 -1.87 -4.56
CA ILE A 128 10.31 -1.87 -4.52
C ILE A 128 9.75 -1.18 -5.77
N ARG A 129 10.32 -0.04 -6.17
CA ARG A 129 9.92 0.67 -7.40
C ARG A 129 10.13 -0.20 -8.64
N GLY A 130 11.28 -0.84 -8.77
CA GLY A 130 11.62 -1.73 -9.87
C GLY A 130 10.67 -2.93 -9.96
N PHE A 131 10.38 -3.55 -8.82
CA PHE A 131 9.36 -4.59 -8.71
C PHE A 131 7.99 -4.10 -9.15
N LEU A 132 7.48 -3.00 -8.60
CA LEU A 132 6.15 -2.47 -8.90
C LEU A 132 6.01 -2.13 -10.39
N GLN A 133 7.05 -1.52 -10.98
CA GLN A 133 7.09 -1.19 -12.39
C GLN A 133 7.01 -2.45 -13.27
N ASN A 134 7.79 -3.49 -12.98
CA ASN A 134 7.77 -4.74 -13.75
C ASN A 134 6.48 -5.53 -13.53
N ALA A 135 6.02 -5.63 -12.28
CA ALA A 135 4.78 -6.32 -11.92
C ALA A 135 3.60 -5.72 -12.67
N SER A 136 3.54 -4.38 -12.79
CA SER A 136 2.47 -3.70 -13.52
C SER A 136 2.37 -4.13 -14.99
N GLN A 137 3.48 -4.48 -15.65
CA GLN A 137 3.49 -4.84 -17.08
C GLN A 137 2.87 -6.22 -17.34
N ILE A 138 3.02 -7.13 -16.39
CA ILE A 138 2.51 -8.51 -16.46
C ILE A 138 1.25 -8.75 -15.61
N LEU A 139 0.69 -7.70 -15.02
CA LEU A 139 -0.58 -7.74 -14.30
C LEU A 139 -1.76 -7.76 -15.27
N THR A 140 -2.78 -8.58 -15.01
CA THR A 140 -4.08 -8.52 -15.72
C THR A 140 -4.75 -7.16 -15.50
N ALA A 141 -5.80 -6.84 -16.28
CA ALA A 141 -6.52 -5.59 -16.13
C ALA A 141 -7.04 -5.43 -14.69
N ILE A 142 -7.76 -6.44 -14.19
CA ILE A 142 -8.36 -6.49 -12.85
C ILE A 142 -7.43 -7.11 -11.77
N GLY A 143 -6.15 -7.29 -12.09
CA GLY A 143 -5.20 -7.93 -11.19
C GLY A 143 -4.77 -7.01 -10.04
N GLU A 144 -4.24 -7.63 -8.98
CA GLU A 144 -3.72 -6.93 -7.81
C GLU A 144 -2.25 -7.30 -7.56
N ILE A 145 -1.44 -6.30 -7.19
CA ILE A 145 -0.06 -6.48 -6.71
C ILE A 145 -0.07 -6.35 -5.20
N HIS A 146 0.40 -7.39 -4.50
CA HIS A 146 0.37 -7.50 -3.06
C HIS A 146 1.79 -7.38 -2.53
N VAL A 147 2.06 -6.33 -1.74
CA VAL A 147 3.35 -6.14 -1.07
C VAL A 147 3.13 -6.22 0.43
N THR A 148 3.70 -7.23 1.08
CA THR A 148 3.66 -7.33 2.54
C THR A 148 4.89 -6.66 3.13
N HIS A 149 4.70 -5.70 4.02
CA HIS A 149 5.81 -4.98 4.61
C HIS A 149 5.54 -4.52 6.05
N LYS A 150 6.64 -4.26 6.77
CA LYS A 150 6.61 -3.69 8.11
C LYS A 150 6.19 -2.23 8.05
N THR A 151 5.39 -1.79 9.00
CA THR A 151 4.82 -0.42 9.02
C THR A 151 5.38 0.47 10.12
N THR A 152 6.28 -0.05 10.94
CA THR A 152 6.99 0.72 11.97
C THR A 152 8.32 1.25 11.45
N PHE A 153 8.79 2.37 12.00
CA PHE A 153 10.14 2.86 11.76
C PHE A 153 11.20 1.77 12.04
N PRO A 154 12.28 1.65 11.24
CA PRO A 154 12.64 2.49 10.08
C PRO A 154 11.94 2.11 8.77
N PHE A 155 11.23 0.98 8.74
CA PHE A 155 10.63 0.41 7.53
C PHE A 155 9.54 1.27 6.90
N SER A 156 8.85 2.09 7.71
CA SER A 156 7.86 3.06 7.22
C SER A 156 8.45 4.10 6.25
N GLU A 157 9.76 4.40 6.34
CA GLU A 157 10.45 5.37 5.47
C GLU A 157 10.64 4.89 4.03
N GLN A 158 10.33 3.62 3.75
CA GLN A 158 10.38 3.08 2.40
C GLN A 158 9.18 3.50 1.54
N LYS A 159 8.14 4.09 2.14
CA LYS A 159 7.09 4.84 1.42
C LYS A 159 6.45 4.07 0.24
N ILE A 160 6.14 2.79 0.44
CA ILE A 160 5.66 1.87 -0.60
C ILE A 160 4.48 2.42 -1.41
N VAL A 161 3.55 3.11 -0.75
CA VAL A 161 2.38 3.71 -1.40
C VAL A 161 2.77 4.84 -2.35
N GLU A 162 3.74 5.68 -1.98
CA GLU A 162 4.26 6.75 -2.85
C GLU A 162 4.96 6.14 -4.08
N LEU A 163 5.79 5.12 -3.86
CA LEU A 163 6.49 4.41 -4.95
C LEU A 163 5.52 3.74 -5.94
N ALA A 164 4.40 3.20 -5.45
CA ALA A 164 3.36 2.62 -6.32
C ALA A 164 2.71 3.69 -7.20
N GLN A 165 2.40 4.87 -6.63
CA GLN A 165 1.81 5.97 -7.37
C GLN A 165 2.75 6.51 -8.46
N GLU A 166 4.05 6.60 -8.19
CA GLU A 166 5.07 7.00 -9.16
C GLU A 166 5.04 6.13 -10.43
N VAL A 167 4.67 4.85 -10.31
CA VAL A 167 4.61 3.90 -11.43
C VAL A 167 3.18 3.65 -11.94
N GLY A 168 2.21 4.50 -11.56
CA GLY A 168 0.83 4.44 -12.06
C GLY A 168 -0.05 3.35 -11.41
N LEU A 169 0.36 2.85 -10.25
CA LEU A 169 -0.43 1.91 -9.43
C LEU A 169 -1.09 2.64 -8.25
N TYR A 170 -2.27 2.17 -7.87
CA TYR A 170 -3.07 2.80 -6.82
C TYR A 170 -3.37 1.79 -5.73
N LEU A 171 -3.20 2.23 -4.48
CA LEU A 171 -3.56 1.42 -3.32
C LEU A 171 -5.08 1.26 -3.28
N VAL A 172 -5.54 0.01 -3.35
CA VAL A 172 -6.97 -0.33 -3.29
C VAL A 172 -7.36 -0.85 -1.91
N HIS A 173 -6.43 -1.48 -1.18
CA HIS A 173 -6.71 -2.05 0.12
C HIS A 173 -5.44 -2.24 0.96
N GLU A 174 -5.60 -2.17 2.27
CA GLU A 174 -4.58 -2.52 3.26
C GLU A 174 -5.15 -3.62 4.14
N GLU A 175 -4.44 -4.74 4.26
CA GLU A 175 -4.83 -5.83 5.13
C GLU A 175 -3.75 -6.11 6.16
N HIS A 176 -4.14 -6.27 7.43
CA HIS A 176 -3.20 -6.64 8.47
C HIS A 176 -2.61 -8.03 8.19
N PHE A 177 -1.29 -8.14 8.21
CA PHE A 177 -0.61 -9.41 7.99
C PHE A 177 -0.37 -10.14 9.33
N SER A 178 -0.80 -11.39 9.41
CA SER A 178 -0.53 -12.28 10.55
C SER A 178 0.10 -13.57 10.07
N LEU A 179 1.17 -14.02 10.73
CA LEU A 179 1.76 -15.34 10.46
C LEU A 179 0.76 -16.48 10.68
N LEU A 180 -0.19 -16.31 11.62
CA LEU A 180 -1.20 -17.33 11.93
C LEU A 180 -2.19 -17.57 10.79
N ASP A 181 -2.32 -16.61 9.88
CA ASP A 181 -3.21 -16.72 8.71
C ASP A 181 -2.64 -17.66 7.64
N TYR A 182 -1.34 -17.99 7.73
CA TYR A 182 -0.60 -18.78 6.74
C TYR A 182 0.10 -19.97 7.41
N PRO A 183 -0.63 -21.09 7.62
CA PRO A 183 -0.06 -22.27 8.28
C PRO A 183 1.19 -22.79 7.57
N ALA A 184 2.23 -23.09 8.34
CA ALA A 184 3.54 -23.54 7.88
C ALA A 184 4.38 -22.51 7.10
N TYR A 185 3.95 -21.25 7.00
CA TYR A 185 4.84 -20.17 6.55
C TYR A 185 5.93 -19.91 7.59
N GLU A 186 7.19 -19.94 7.17
CA GLU A 186 8.36 -19.59 7.98
C GLU A 186 9.02 -18.36 7.36
N ASN A 187 8.94 -17.20 7.99
CA ASN A 187 9.63 -16.02 7.48
C ASN A 187 11.15 -16.15 7.70
N LYS A 188 11.94 -16.01 6.63
CA LYS A 188 13.39 -16.18 6.65
C LYS A 188 14.10 -14.94 6.15
N ARG A 189 15.25 -14.63 6.73
CA ARG A 189 16.18 -13.61 6.23
C ARG A 189 16.87 -14.12 4.97
N GLY A 190 17.09 -13.21 4.01
CA GLY A 190 17.99 -13.44 2.88
C GLY A 190 19.37 -12.84 3.13
N ALA A 191 20.39 -13.42 2.48
CA ALA A 191 21.81 -13.03 2.50
C ALA A 191 22.51 -13.00 3.88
N TRP A 192 23.77 -13.43 3.92
CA TRP A 192 24.66 -13.50 5.11
C TRP A 192 24.17 -14.39 6.25
N ILE A 193 23.10 -14.00 6.95
CA ILE A 193 22.46 -14.75 8.05
C ILE A 193 21.15 -15.40 7.57
N CYS A 194 21.26 -16.10 6.44
CA CYS A 194 20.15 -16.81 5.82
C CYS A 194 19.60 -17.95 6.70
N ASP A 195 18.40 -18.42 6.36
CA ASP A 195 17.60 -19.43 7.10
C ASP A 195 17.21 -19.07 8.55
N GLN A 196 17.61 -17.89 9.04
CA GLN A 196 17.18 -17.38 10.34
C GLN A 196 15.89 -16.57 10.23
N PRO A 197 14.96 -16.67 11.21
CA PRO A 197 13.77 -15.84 11.21
C PRO A 197 14.10 -14.37 11.52
N PHE A 198 13.14 -13.50 11.22
CA PHE A 198 13.16 -12.10 11.63
C PHE A 198 11.89 -11.72 12.39
N PRO A 199 11.93 -10.73 13.31
CA PRO A 199 10.72 -10.25 13.96
C PRO A 199 9.84 -9.56 12.92
N VAL A 200 8.65 -10.11 12.70
CA VAL A 200 7.66 -9.55 11.76
C VAL A 200 7.14 -8.21 12.31
N GLY A 201 6.66 -8.17 13.56
CA GLY A 201 6.11 -6.95 14.16
C GLY A 201 4.81 -6.52 13.46
N MET A 202 4.47 -5.22 13.52
CA MET A 202 3.30 -4.69 12.83
C MET A 202 3.55 -4.64 11.32
N CYS A 203 2.74 -5.40 10.57
CA CYS A 203 2.88 -5.56 9.12
C CYS A 203 1.54 -5.46 8.43
N ILE A 204 1.57 -4.89 7.23
CA ILE A 204 0.42 -4.76 6.35
C ILE A 204 0.77 -5.36 4.99
N THR A 205 -0.18 -6.07 4.40
CA THR A 205 -0.20 -6.39 2.97
C THR A 205 -0.92 -5.26 2.24
N PHE A 206 -0.16 -4.45 1.53
CA PHE A 206 -0.66 -3.41 0.64
C PHE A 206 -1.09 -4.05 -0.68
N LYS A 207 -2.32 -3.78 -1.12
CA LYS A 207 -2.87 -4.28 -2.39
C LYS A 207 -3.00 -3.11 -3.37
N PHE A 208 -2.33 -3.21 -4.50
CA PHE A 208 -2.29 -2.18 -5.54
C PHE A 208 -2.94 -2.68 -6.83
N ALA A 209 -3.63 -1.80 -7.55
CA ALA A 209 -4.20 -2.10 -8.85
C ALA A 209 -3.91 -0.97 -9.86
N LYS A 210 -4.09 -1.27 -11.14
CA LYS A 210 -4.10 -0.25 -12.21
C LYS A 210 -5.37 0.60 -12.08
N LEU A 211 -5.25 1.90 -12.34
CA LEU A 211 -6.42 2.76 -12.49
C LEU A 211 -7.21 2.30 -13.70
N HIS A 212 -8.41 1.78 -13.47
CA HIS A 212 -9.35 1.56 -14.56
C HIS A 212 -10.03 2.88 -14.88
N SER A 213 -9.89 3.32 -16.14
CA SER A 213 -10.82 4.27 -16.74
C SER A 213 -12.17 3.58 -16.95
N TYR A 214 -12.92 3.36 -15.88
CA TYR A 214 -14.34 3.12 -16.02
C TYR A 214 -14.95 4.41 -16.56
N THR A 215 -15.35 4.36 -17.83
CA THR A 215 -16.31 5.31 -18.38
C THR A 215 -17.52 5.27 -17.46
N THR A 216 -17.90 6.44 -16.95
CA THR A 216 -18.99 6.67 -16.01
C THR A 216 -20.29 6.04 -16.51
N SER A 217 -20.73 4.97 -15.86
CA SER A 217 -22.16 4.71 -15.65
C SER A 217 -22.33 4.26 -14.21
N GLY A 218 -23.00 5.09 -13.44
CA GLY A 218 -22.84 5.17 -11.99
C GLY A 218 -23.15 3.90 -11.20
N PHE A 219 -22.36 3.71 -10.15
CA PHE A 219 -22.77 2.97 -8.95
C PHE A 219 -22.13 3.62 -7.71
N ASN A 220 -22.95 3.78 -6.68
CA ASN A 220 -22.65 4.40 -5.39
C ASN A 220 -21.42 3.80 -4.69
N LEU A 221 -20.51 4.65 -4.24
CA LEU A 221 -19.53 4.31 -3.21
C LEU A 221 -20.24 4.25 -1.85
N GLY A 222 -20.76 3.08 -1.54
CA GLY A 222 -21.16 2.72 -0.18
C GLY A 222 -19.91 2.65 0.70
N ILE A 223 -19.62 3.73 1.42
CA ILE A 223 -18.62 3.75 2.49
C ILE A 223 -19.18 2.91 3.65
N THR A 224 -18.76 1.65 3.74
CA THR A 224 -19.00 0.83 4.93
C THR A 224 -18.20 1.40 6.10
N ALA A 225 -18.90 1.79 7.16
CA ALA A 225 -18.31 2.29 8.40
C ALA A 225 -17.36 1.25 9.02
N PRO A 226 -16.15 1.64 9.49
CA PRO A 226 -15.33 0.76 10.31
C PRO A 226 -15.95 0.60 11.71
N GLY A 227 -16.07 -0.63 12.18
CA GLY A 227 -16.55 -0.98 13.52
C GLY A 227 -15.64 -0.48 14.66
N PRO A 228 -16.08 -0.65 15.92
CA PRO A 228 -15.50 0.04 17.07
C PRO A 228 -14.18 -0.60 17.52
N TRP A 229 -13.07 0.14 17.39
CA TRP A 229 -11.82 -0.21 18.04
C TRP A 229 -11.81 0.32 19.48
N SER A 230 -11.83 -0.63 20.42
CA SER A 230 -11.67 -0.42 21.84
C SER A 230 -10.24 0.01 22.18
N GLY A 231 -10.12 1.22 22.75
CA GLY A 231 -9.15 1.64 23.77
C GLY A 231 -7.68 1.30 23.57
N TYR A 232 -6.89 2.28 23.10
CA TYR A 232 -5.54 2.54 23.63
C TYR A 232 -5.20 4.03 23.51
N SER A 233 -4.58 4.54 24.58
CA SER A 233 -4.18 5.92 24.80
C SER A 233 -2.96 6.30 23.96
N GLY A 234 -3.06 7.42 23.23
CA GLY A 234 -1.96 8.36 23.00
C GLY A 234 -0.79 7.90 22.14
N ILE A 235 -0.84 8.24 20.84
CA ILE A 235 0.19 8.94 20.04
C ILE A 235 -0.25 8.83 18.56
N ILE A 236 -0.19 9.95 17.83
CA ILE A 236 -0.50 10.04 16.40
C ILE A 236 0.51 9.18 15.65
N GLY A 237 0.09 8.00 15.21
CA GLY A 237 0.88 7.18 14.29
C GLY A 237 0.71 7.67 12.84
N PRO A 238 1.72 7.49 11.96
CA PRO A 238 1.67 7.91 10.56
C PRO A 238 0.47 7.31 9.78
N HIS A 239 0.01 6.12 10.17
CA HIS A 239 -1.17 5.45 9.58
C HIS A 239 -2.49 6.21 9.79
N MET A 240 -2.70 6.73 11.00
CA MET A 240 -3.91 7.49 11.34
C MET A 240 -3.91 8.84 10.61
N GLN A 241 -2.74 9.49 10.49
CA GLN A 241 -2.61 10.71 9.70
C GLN A 241 -2.96 10.48 8.23
N TRP A 242 -2.44 9.42 7.61
CA TRP A 242 -2.72 9.11 6.21
C TRP A 242 -4.21 8.84 5.95
N SER A 243 -4.87 8.08 6.82
CA SER A 243 -6.31 7.81 6.72
C SER A 243 -7.13 9.11 6.74
N HIS A 244 -6.77 10.05 7.61
CA HIS A 244 -7.43 11.35 7.64
C HIS A 244 -7.09 12.23 6.43
N GLN A 245 -5.84 12.21 5.94
CA GLN A 245 -5.48 12.92 4.71
C GLN A 245 -6.26 12.41 3.50
N ASN A 246 -6.49 11.10 3.40
CA ASN A 246 -7.33 10.52 2.35
C ASN A 246 -8.79 10.93 2.45
N LEU A 247 -9.36 10.96 3.66
CA LEU A 247 -10.70 11.47 3.88
C LEU A 247 -10.82 12.91 3.38
N VAL A 248 -9.85 13.77 3.73
CA VAL A 248 -9.82 15.17 3.29
C VAL A 248 -9.62 15.28 1.77
N ARG A 249 -8.75 14.46 1.17
CA ARG A 249 -8.56 14.41 -0.29
C ARG A 249 -9.83 14.00 -1.03
N ALA A 250 -10.54 12.99 -0.54
CA ALA A 250 -11.82 12.54 -1.11
C ALA A 250 -12.90 13.61 -0.97
N TYR A 251 -12.94 14.31 0.17
CA TYR A 251 -13.79 15.48 0.38
C TYR A 251 -13.49 16.56 -0.65
N PHE A 252 -12.23 16.95 -0.86
CA PHE A 252 -11.87 17.98 -1.84
C PHE A 252 -12.26 17.61 -3.27
N LYS A 253 -11.98 16.37 -3.70
CA LYS A 253 -12.38 15.89 -5.03
C LYS A 253 -13.89 15.98 -5.22
N SER A 254 -14.66 15.52 -4.23
CA SER A 254 -16.13 15.55 -4.29
C SER A 254 -16.66 16.99 -4.28
N ALA A 255 -16.13 17.83 -3.38
CA ALA A 255 -16.55 19.21 -3.24
C ALA A 255 -16.25 20.03 -4.50
N ARG A 256 -15.09 19.82 -5.13
CA ARG A 256 -14.75 20.46 -6.40
C ARG A 256 -15.79 20.19 -7.48
N GLU A 257 -16.27 18.96 -7.63
CA GLU A 257 -17.30 18.68 -8.65
C GLU A 257 -18.64 19.38 -8.35
N MET A 258 -18.93 19.67 -7.07
CA MET A 258 -20.16 20.35 -6.64
C MET A 258 -20.06 21.89 -6.62
N LEU A 259 -18.86 22.46 -6.66
CA LEU A 259 -18.67 23.90 -6.64
C LEU A 259 -19.26 24.58 -7.89
N THR A 260 -19.93 25.70 -7.70
CA THR A 260 -20.18 26.68 -8.78
C THR A 260 -18.86 27.34 -9.21
N GLU A 261 -18.86 28.10 -10.30
CA GLU A 261 -17.64 28.79 -10.78
C GLU A 261 -17.01 29.74 -9.75
N THR A 262 -17.85 30.38 -8.92
CA THR A 262 -17.42 31.29 -7.85
C THR A 262 -17.51 30.66 -6.46
N GLY A 263 -17.80 29.36 -6.37
CA GLY A 263 -17.97 28.67 -5.10
C GLY A 263 -16.64 28.42 -4.40
N GLU A 264 -16.70 28.32 -3.07
CA GLU A 264 -15.53 28.06 -2.22
C GLU A 264 -15.72 26.82 -1.35
N VAL A 265 -14.63 26.10 -1.12
CA VAL A 265 -14.53 25.03 -0.12
C VAL A 265 -13.78 25.57 1.08
N HIS A 266 -14.41 25.50 2.26
CA HIS A 266 -13.81 25.96 3.51
C HIS A 266 -13.47 24.75 4.38
N VAL A 267 -12.23 24.68 4.88
CA VAL A 267 -11.78 23.62 5.78
C VAL A 267 -11.11 24.23 7.00
N THR A 268 -11.70 24.05 8.17
CA THR A 268 -11.09 24.43 9.44
C THR A 268 -10.20 23.31 9.96
N HIS A 269 -8.92 23.59 10.17
CA HIS A 269 -7.95 22.60 10.64
C HIS A 269 -6.96 23.17 11.65
N LYS A 270 -6.44 22.30 12.51
CA LYS A 270 -5.37 22.64 13.46
C LYS A 270 -4.09 22.96 12.71
N THR A 271 -3.39 24.01 13.13
CA THR A 271 -2.19 24.51 12.44
C THR A 271 -0.88 24.20 13.16
N THR A 272 -0.95 23.49 14.29
CA THR A 272 0.23 23.08 15.06
C THR A 272 0.53 21.59 14.90
N TYR A 273 1.80 21.23 15.03
CA TYR A 273 2.26 19.84 15.08
C TYR A 273 1.48 19.04 16.14
N PRO A 274 1.12 17.77 15.88
CA PRO A 274 1.37 16.98 14.65
C PRO A 274 0.37 17.23 13.51
N PHE A 275 -0.66 18.04 13.71
CA PHE A 275 -1.73 18.24 12.73
C PHE A 275 -1.31 19.07 11.51
N SER A 276 -0.30 19.94 11.67
CA SER A 276 0.29 20.67 10.54
C SER A 276 0.76 19.74 9.42
N GLU A 277 1.21 18.53 9.76
CA GLU A 277 1.70 17.52 8.80
C GLU A 277 0.62 16.98 7.87
N TRP A 278 -0.66 17.28 8.13
CA TRP A 278 -1.75 16.89 7.24
C TRP A 278 -1.69 17.63 5.90
N ASN A 279 -0.97 18.76 5.83
CA ASN A 279 -0.70 19.49 4.58
C ASN A 279 -1.96 19.79 3.76
N ILE A 280 -2.99 20.33 4.43
CA ILE A 280 -4.33 20.58 3.87
C ILE A 280 -4.27 21.34 2.52
N VAL A 281 -3.37 22.31 2.41
CA VAL A 281 -3.18 23.10 1.19
C VAL A 281 -2.69 22.23 0.03
N THR A 282 -1.75 21.32 0.27
CA THR A 282 -1.24 20.38 -0.72
C THR A 282 -2.35 19.42 -1.17
N LEU A 283 -3.14 18.89 -0.22
CA LEU A 283 -4.26 17.99 -0.54
C LEU A 283 -5.32 18.66 -1.42
N ALA A 284 -5.62 19.94 -1.17
CA ALA A 284 -6.54 20.72 -1.99
C ALA A 284 -5.98 20.96 -3.40
N LEU A 285 -4.69 21.29 -3.50
CA LEU A 285 -4.01 21.51 -4.78
C LEU A 285 -4.01 20.23 -5.63
N GLU A 286 -3.72 19.08 -5.04
CA GLU A 286 -3.80 17.76 -5.71
C GLU A 286 -5.21 17.45 -6.23
N ALA A 287 -6.25 17.97 -5.55
CA ALA A 287 -7.63 17.85 -5.98
C ALA A 287 -8.03 18.91 -7.02
N GLY A 288 -7.13 19.81 -7.43
CA GLY A 288 -7.40 20.87 -8.39
C GLY A 288 -8.15 22.07 -7.81
N LEU A 289 -7.91 22.38 -6.54
CA LEU A 289 -8.42 23.56 -5.84
C LEU A 289 -7.26 24.46 -5.39
N PHE A 290 -7.43 25.78 -5.49
CA PHE A 290 -6.41 26.77 -5.15
C PHE A 290 -6.75 27.48 -3.85
N LEU A 291 -5.75 27.67 -2.99
CA LEU A 291 -5.92 28.43 -1.76
C LEU A 291 -6.14 29.91 -2.08
N VAL A 292 -7.23 30.49 -1.60
CA VAL A 292 -7.57 31.90 -1.82
C VAL A 292 -7.43 32.74 -0.57
N ASP A 293 -7.63 32.15 0.61
CA ASP A 293 -7.57 32.87 1.89
C ASP A 293 -7.36 31.91 3.07
N VAL A 294 -6.81 32.43 4.16
CA VAL A 294 -6.62 31.70 5.42
C VAL A 294 -6.98 32.62 6.59
N GLU A 295 -8.04 32.27 7.31
CA GLU A 295 -8.50 33.01 8.48
C GLU A 295 -8.22 32.26 9.78
N SER A 296 -7.85 32.97 10.84
CA SER A 296 -7.71 32.37 12.17
C SER A 296 -9.08 31.92 12.69
N PHE A 297 -9.17 30.67 13.14
CA PHE A 297 -10.40 30.13 13.70
C PHE A 297 -10.47 30.38 15.21
N SER A 298 -11.58 30.99 15.65
CA SER A 298 -11.91 31.15 17.06
C SER A 298 -13.32 30.63 17.31
N LEU A 299 -13.48 29.78 18.34
CA LEU A 299 -14.79 29.24 18.72
C LEU A 299 -15.79 30.35 19.08
N TRP A 300 -15.30 31.47 19.62
CA TRP A 300 -16.11 32.63 20.02
C TRP A 300 -16.78 33.34 18.84
N ASN A 301 -16.26 33.16 17.63
CA ASN A 301 -16.83 33.76 16.43
C ASN A 301 -18.10 33.02 15.96
N TYR A 302 -18.40 31.84 16.53
CA TYR A 302 -19.52 30.99 16.14
C TYR A 302 -20.39 30.62 17.35
N PRO A 303 -21.21 31.56 17.87
CA PRO A 303 -22.08 31.29 19.02
C PRO A 303 -22.97 30.06 18.78
N GLY A 304 -22.95 29.12 19.73
CA GLY A 304 -23.70 27.86 19.65
C GLY A 304 -22.97 26.69 18.99
N TYR A 305 -21.83 26.92 18.33
CA TYR A 305 -21.01 25.83 17.78
C TYR A 305 -20.32 25.04 18.90
N GLN A 306 -20.46 23.71 18.86
CA GLN A 306 -19.77 22.79 19.75
C GLN A 306 -18.98 21.78 18.93
N ASN A 307 -17.65 21.76 19.10
CA ASN A 307 -16.81 20.77 18.45
C ASN A 307 -16.91 19.42 19.17
N LYS A 308 -17.23 18.35 18.44
CA LYS A 308 -17.50 17.02 19.00
C LYS A 308 -16.66 15.95 18.32
N ARG A 309 -16.28 14.91 19.07
CA ARG A 309 -15.59 13.73 18.52
C ARG A 309 -16.59 12.84 17.80
N GLY A 310 -16.22 12.33 16.62
CA GLY A 310 -17.05 11.43 15.81
C GLY A 310 -16.80 9.93 16.03
N ALA A 311 -15.79 9.56 16.81
CA ALA A 311 -15.45 8.15 17.10
C ALA A 311 -14.81 8.00 18.49
N GLY A 312 -14.89 6.78 19.06
CA GLY A 312 -14.41 6.47 20.41
C GLY A 312 -15.32 7.04 21.49
N ILE A 313 -14.79 7.93 22.33
CA ILE A 313 -15.58 8.77 23.26
C ILE A 313 -16.39 9.83 22.48
N CYS A 314 -17.32 9.35 21.67
CA CYS A 314 -18.19 10.13 20.79
C CYS A 314 -18.99 11.18 21.59
N ASP A 315 -19.33 12.28 20.93
CA ASP A 315 -20.08 13.42 21.51
C ASP A 315 -19.39 14.15 22.68
N GLN A 316 -18.15 13.79 23.01
CA GLN A 316 -17.31 14.61 23.87
C GLN A 316 -16.62 15.71 23.07
N THR A 317 -16.41 16.86 23.70
CA THR A 317 -15.63 17.95 23.12
C THR A 317 -14.14 17.63 23.15
N PHE A 318 -13.35 18.40 22.39
CA PHE A 318 -11.90 18.29 22.40
C PHE A 318 -11.21 19.66 22.36
N PRO A 319 -9.95 19.78 22.81
CA PRO A 319 -9.22 21.04 22.70
C PRO A 319 -9.01 21.41 21.22
N VAL A 320 -9.56 22.55 20.80
CA VAL A 320 -9.39 23.07 19.43
C VAL A 320 -7.95 23.53 19.19
N GLY A 321 -7.33 24.21 20.16
CA GLY A 321 -5.97 24.75 20.01
C GLY A 321 -5.87 25.79 18.89
N LYS A 322 -4.66 26.08 18.40
CA LYS A 322 -4.46 26.97 17.25
C LYS A 322 -4.99 26.28 15.99
N SER A 323 -5.98 26.92 15.36
CA SER A 323 -6.63 26.43 14.15
C SER A 323 -6.90 27.58 13.20
N SER A 324 -6.99 27.27 11.91
CA SER A 324 -7.33 28.23 10.86
C SER A 324 -8.35 27.62 9.91
N THR A 325 -9.19 28.45 9.32
CA THR A 325 -10.07 28.10 8.21
C THR A 325 -9.36 28.44 6.90
N PHE A 326 -9.09 27.42 6.10
CA PHE A 326 -8.51 27.53 4.75
C PHE A 326 -9.65 27.59 3.74
N LYS A 327 -9.65 28.58 2.86
CA LYS A 327 -10.65 28.75 1.80
C LYS A 327 -10.02 28.43 0.45
N PHE A 328 -10.70 27.61 -0.35
CA PHE A 328 -10.22 27.16 -1.65
C PHE A 328 -11.25 27.37 -2.75
N SER A 329 -10.82 27.66 -3.97
CA SER A 329 -11.69 27.85 -5.15
C SER A 329 -11.20 27.00 -6.34
N LYS A 330 -12.06 26.84 -7.37
CA LYS A 330 -11.69 26.22 -8.65
C LYS A 330 -10.66 27.02 -9.44
N TYR A 331 -10.73 28.35 -9.33
CA TYR A 331 -9.94 29.28 -10.11
C TYR A 331 -9.31 30.32 -9.20
N LEU A 332 -8.06 30.67 -9.46
CA LEU A 332 -7.43 31.81 -8.78
C LEU A 332 -8.24 33.07 -9.07
N PRO A 333 -8.51 33.92 -8.07
CA PRO A 333 -9.18 35.19 -8.29
C PRO A 333 -8.36 36.00 -9.30
N VAL A 334 -9.01 36.45 -10.37
CA VAL A 334 -8.39 37.37 -11.33
C VAL A 334 -8.06 38.63 -10.55
N SER A 335 -6.77 38.96 -10.46
CA SER A 335 -6.31 40.19 -9.82
C SER A 335 -6.99 41.38 -10.49
N SER A 336 -7.82 42.11 -9.73
CA SER A 336 -8.53 43.31 -10.17
C SER A 336 -7.62 44.53 -10.39
N SER A 337 -6.35 44.31 -10.74
CA SER A 337 -5.35 45.36 -10.97
C SER A 337 -4.96 45.60 -12.43
N MET A 338 -5.60 44.97 -13.43
CA MET A 338 -5.35 45.23 -14.85
C MET A 338 -6.62 45.41 -15.70
N VAL A 339 -7.55 46.24 -15.24
CA VAL A 339 -8.49 46.93 -16.15
C VAL A 339 -8.40 48.42 -15.86
N ARG A 340 -7.45 49.08 -16.51
CA ARG A 340 -7.55 50.53 -16.78
C ARG A 340 -7.75 50.68 -18.29
N GLU A 341 -8.97 51.09 -18.59
CA GLU A 341 -9.48 51.87 -19.73
C GLU A 341 -8.51 52.14 -20.89
N TYR A 342 -8.99 51.82 -22.10
CA TYR A 342 -8.65 52.54 -23.33
C TYR A 342 -9.72 53.60 -23.60
#